data_AF-A0A2R6AW35-F1
#
_entry.id   AF-A0A2R6AW35-F1
#
_cell.length_a   1.000
_cell.length_b   1.000
_cell.length_c   1.000
_cell.angle_alpha   90.00
_cell.angle_beta   90.00
_cell.angle_gamma   90.00
#
_symmetry.space_group_name_H-M   'P 1'
#
loop_
_entity.id
_entity.type
_entity.pdbx_description
1 polymer ?
#
loop_
_entity_poly.entity_id
_entity_poly.type
_entity_poly.pdbx_seq_one_letter_code
_entity_poly.pdbx_strand_id
1 'polypeptide(L)'
;SWDEQRFLNKRREFVSYVGRYKGCKLGVVSTGIGGPAVSIAVEELARLGVHTFVRVGSCGSVKKGIKVGDIVITKPQRDSTAQA
;
A
#
# COMPACT_ATOMS: atom_id res chain seq x y z
N SER A 1 -3.83 -2.73 18.34
CA SER A 1 -4.02 -4.06 17.71
C SER A 1 -5.29 -4.05 16.88
N TRP A 2 -5.51 -5.07 16.05
CA TRP A 2 -6.78 -5.29 15.33
C TRP A 2 -7.86 -5.76 16.30
N ASP A 3 -9.12 -5.49 15.97
CA ASP A 3 -10.26 -6.02 16.73
C ASP A 3 -10.48 -7.50 16.34
N GLU A 4 -10.38 -7.78 15.03
CA GLU A 4 -10.49 -9.12 14.45
C GLU A 4 -9.51 -9.22 13.28
N GLN A 5 -8.86 -10.38 13.10
CA GLN A 5 -8.03 -10.66 11.93
C GLN A 5 -8.15 -12.12 11.49
N ARG A 6 -8.11 -12.34 10.18
CA ARG A 6 -8.11 -13.66 9.57
C ARG A 6 -7.13 -13.70 8.40
N PHE A 7 -6.22 -14.66 8.45
CA PHE A 7 -5.37 -15.01 7.30
C PHE A 7 -6.24 -15.58 6.18
N LEU A 8 -6.02 -15.14 4.95
CA LEU A 8 -6.70 -15.67 3.78
C LEU A 8 -5.82 -16.64 3.01
N ASN A 9 -4.69 -16.15 2.50
CA ASN A 9 -3.80 -16.94 1.65
C ASN A 9 -2.41 -16.30 1.56
N LYS A 10 -1.46 -17.12 1.08
CA LYS A 10 -0.12 -16.72 0.65
C LYS A 10 0.15 -17.34 -0.73
N ARG A 11 0.20 -16.51 -1.76
CA ARG A 11 0.59 -16.92 -3.12
C ARG A 11 1.70 -16.00 -3.60
N ARG A 12 2.85 -16.59 -3.96
CA ARG A 12 4.06 -15.85 -4.31
C ARG A 12 4.39 -14.80 -3.23
N GLU A 13 4.58 -13.55 -3.60
CA GLU A 13 4.84 -12.40 -2.72
C GLU A 13 3.59 -11.83 -2.03
N PHE A 14 2.38 -12.31 -2.37
CA PHE A 14 1.10 -11.78 -1.89
C PHE A 14 0.58 -12.57 -0.67
N VAL A 15 0.79 -12.02 0.51
CA VAL A 15 0.24 -12.48 1.80
C VAL A 15 -0.96 -11.62 2.11
N SER A 16 -2.12 -12.25 2.31
CA SER A 16 -3.40 -11.54 2.46
C SER A 16 -4.07 -11.83 3.80
N TYR A 17 -4.50 -10.76 4.47
CA TYR A 17 -5.31 -10.78 5.69
C TYR A 17 -6.54 -9.89 5.50
N VAL A 18 -7.62 -10.23 6.20
CA VAL A 18 -8.80 -9.35 6.37
C VAL A 18 -9.16 -9.25 7.83
N GLY A 19 -9.85 -8.19 8.20
CA GLY A 19 -10.24 -7.99 9.59
C GLY A 19 -10.98 -6.69 9.83
N ARG A 20 -11.02 -6.30 11.10
CA ARG A 20 -11.69 -5.08 11.56
C ARG A 20 -10.77 -4.28 12.50
N TYR A 21 -10.83 -2.97 12.37
CA TYR A 21 -10.16 -2.04 13.28
C TYR A 21 -11.04 -0.81 13.49
N LYS A 22 -11.37 -0.51 14.75
CA LYS A 22 -12.24 0.61 15.15
C LYS A 22 -13.55 0.63 14.36
N GLY A 23 -14.16 -0.55 14.20
CA GLY A 23 -15.41 -0.68 13.45
C GLY A 23 -15.27 -0.63 11.92
N CYS A 24 -14.09 -0.40 11.36
CA CYS A 24 -13.86 -0.41 9.91
C CYS A 24 -13.41 -1.78 9.41
N LYS A 25 -14.00 -2.31 8.33
CA LYS A 25 -13.48 -3.52 7.65
C LYS A 25 -12.27 -3.14 6.81
N LEU A 26 -11.19 -3.87 6.94
CA LEU A 26 -9.99 -3.66 6.12
C LEU A 26 -9.37 -4.97 5.66
N GLY A 27 -8.67 -4.90 4.53
CA GLY A 27 -7.79 -5.94 4.02
C GLY A 27 -6.35 -5.44 3.96
N VAL A 28 -5.39 -6.33 4.17
CA VAL A 28 -3.96 -6.06 3.99
C VAL A 28 -3.39 -7.13 3.09
N VAL A 29 -2.76 -6.69 2.00
CA VAL A 29 -2.09 -7.55 1.02
C VAL A 29 -0.67 -7.02 0.80
N SER A 30 0.35 -7.87 0.98
CA SER A 30 1.71 -7.50 0.59
C SER A 30 1.82 -7.40 -0.93
N THR A 31 2.62 -6.46 -1.44
CA THR A 31 2.67 -6.15 -2.88
C THR A 31 3.98 -6.57 -3.56
N GLY A 32 4.91 -7.17 -2.84
CA GLY A 32 6.28 -7.34 -3.31
C GLY A 32 7.00 -6.00 -3.58
N ILE A 33 8.06 -6.07 -4.38
CA ILE A 33 8.91 -4.94 -4.78
C ILE A 33 8.60 -4.56 -6.23
N GLY A 34 8.47 -3.25 -6.48
CA GLY A 34 8.35 -2.69 -7.83
C GLY A 34 6.92 -2.52 -8.34
N GLY A 35 6.78 -1.67 -9.35
CA GLY A 35 5.50 -1.36 -9.99
C GLY A 35 4.74 -2.58 -10.55
N PRO A 36 5.39 -3.55 -11.22
CA PRO A 36 4.70 -4.71 -11.78
C PRO A 36 3.98 -5.59 -10.76
N ALA A 37 4.61 -5.87 -9.60
CA ALA A 37 3.96 -6.66 -8.55
C ALA A 37 2.83 -5.89 -7.87
N VAL A 38 3.03 -4.58 -7.66
CA VAL A 38 2.01 -3.68 -7.11
C VAL A 38 0.79 -3.61 -8.04
N SER A 39 0.98 -3.49 -9.36
CA SER A 39 -0.14 -3.38 -10.31
C SER A 39 -1.00 -4.64 -10.34
N ILE A 40 -0.40 -5.83 -10.22
CA ILE A 40 -1.15 -7.09 -10.09
C ILE A 40 -2.05 -7.05 -8.85
N ALA A 41 -1.49 -6.73 -7.68
CA ALA A 41 -2.26 -6.68 -6.45
C ALA A 41 -3.39 -5.65 -6.49
N VAL A 42 -3.13 -4.45 -7.01
CA VAL A 42 -4.13 -3.38 -7.09
C VAL A 42 -5.24 -3.76 -8.07
N GLU A 43 -4.90 -4.29 -9.25
CA GLU A 43 -5.87 -4.69 -10.27
C GLU A 43 -6.79 -5.80 -9.76
N GLU A 44 -6.24 -6.86 -9.16
CA GLU A 44 -7.04 -7.97 -8.62
C GLU A 44 -7.95 -7.51 -7.48
N LEU A 45 -7.46 -6.66 -6.58
CA LEU A 45 -8.25 -6.12 -5.47
C LEU A 45 -9.34 -5.16 -5.96
N ALA A 46 -9.05 -4.33 -6.97
CA ALA A 46 -10.04 -3.44 -7.57
C ALA A 46 -11.18 -4.25 -8.21
N ARG A 47 -10.86 -5.34 -8.90
CA ARG A 47 -11.86 -6.28 -9.45
C ARG A 47 -12.70 -6.97 -8.39
N LEU A 48 -12.19 -7.11 -7.17
CA LEU A 48 -12.93 -7.60 -6.00
C LEU A 48 -13.72 -6.51 -5.27
N GLY A 49 -13.73 -5.27 -5.77
CA GLY A 49 -14.49 -4.15 -5.23
C GLY A 49 -13.73 -3.24 -4.25
N VAL A 50 -12.41 -3.41 -4.09
CA VAL A 50 -11.60 -2.49 -3.28
C VAL A 50 -11.38 -1.19 -4.06
N HIS A 51 -11.82 -0.07 -3.49
CA HIS A 51 -11.71 1.24 -4.14
C HIS A 51 -10.70 2.18 -3.46
N THR A 52 -10.24 1.84 -2.25
CA THR A 52 -9.32 2.70 -1.47
C THR A 52 -8.11 1.91 -1.05
N PHE A 53 -6.93 2.42 -1.41
CA PHE A 53 -5.64 1.79 -1.17
C PHE A 53 -4.73 2.73 -0.38
N VAL A 54 -4.07 2.19 0.63
CA VAL A 54 -3.04 2.89 1.40
C VAL A 54 -1.76 2.05 1.36
N ARG A 55 -0.73 2.56 0.68
CA ARG A 55 0.58 1.89 0.60
C ARG A 55 1.42 2.26 1.81
N VAL A 56 1.85 1.26 2.58
CA VAL A 56 2.82 1.42 3.67
C VAL A 56 4.11 0.72 3.28
N GLY A 57 5.23 1.44 3.32
CA GLY A 57 6.55 0.92 2.96
C GLY A 57 7.67 1.81 3.50
N SER A 58 8.91 1.40 3.25
CA SER A 58 10.10 2.19 3.57
C SER A 58 10.51 3.10 2.40
N CYS A 59 11.21 4.19 2.70
CA CYS A 59 11.84 5.04 1.70
C CYS A 59 13.14 5.65 2.24
N GLY A 60 14.07 5.98 1.33
CA GLY A 60 15.19 6.87 1.61
C GLY A 60 14.84 8.31 1.25
N SER A 61 15.33 9.28 2.03
CA SER A 61 15.15 10.70 1.74
C SER A 61 16.44 11.33 1.23
N VAL A 62 16.34 12.08 0.13
CA VAL A 62 17.40 13.00 -0.34
C VAL A 62 17.23 14.42 0.23
N LYS A 63 16.08 14.71 0.85
CA LYS A 63 15.82 16.01 1.47
C LYS A 63 16.56 16.10 2.80
N LYS A 64 17.35 17.16 2.98
CA LYS A 64 18.01 17.49 4.25
C LYS A 64 16.96 17.64 5.37
N GLY A 65 17.31 17.18 6.57
CA GLY A 65 16.49 17.33 7.77
C GLY A 65 15.45 16.22 8.02
N ILE A 66 15.29 15.26 7.10
CA ILE A 66 14.51 14.04 7.34
C ILE A 66 15.44 13.00 7.99
N LYS A 67 15.03 12.47 9.13
CA LYS A 67 15.78 11.50 9.94
C LYS A 67 15.25 10.07 9.77
N VAL A 68 16.06 9.08 10.13
CA VAL A 68 15.61 7.68 10.20
C VAL A 68 14.48 7.58 11.23
N GLY A 69 13.36 6.98 10.80
CA GLY A 69 12.15 6.83 11.62
C GLY A 69 11.07 7.89 11.35
N ASP A 70 11.37 8.97 10.62
CA ASP A 70 10.36 9.95 10.24
C ASP A 70 9.32 9.34 9.28
N ILE A 71 8.07 9.80 9.40
CA ILE A 71 6.97 9.40 8.52
C ILE A 71 6.89 10.37 7.34
N VAL A 72 6.87 9.82 6.13
CA VAL A 72 6.74 10.60 4.88
C VAL A 72 5.40 10.26 4.21
N ILE A 73 4.66 11.30 3.84
CA ILE A 73 3.42 11.20 3.06
C ILE A 73 3.67 11.79 1.68
N THR A 74 3.60 10.96 0.65
CA THR A 74 3.80 11.37 -0.75
C THR A 74 2.62 12.21 -1.24
N LYS A 75 2.93 13.30 -1.95
CA LYS A 75 1.94 14.07 -2.72
C LYS A 75 2.01 13.68 -4.20
N PRO A 76 0.91 13.82 -4.97
CA PRO A 76 0.94 13.55 -6.40
C PRO A 76 2.05 14.36 -7.07
N GLN A 77 2.95 13.67 -7.76
CA GLN A 77 3.96 14.32 -8.59
C GLN A 77 3.30 14.59 -9.94
N ARG A 78 3.16 15.87 -10.30
CA ARG A 78 2.82 16.25 -11.67
C ARG A 78 4.12 16.28 -12.45
N ASP A 79 4.18 15.55 -13.56
CA ASP A 79 5.28 15.71 -14.52
C ASP A 79 5.27 17.13 -15.05
N SER A 80 6.39 17.84 -14.91
CA SER A 80 6.59 19.17 -15.48
C SER A 80 6.74 19.14 -17.01
N THR A 81 6.80 17.94 -17.61
CA THR A 81 6.87 17.69 -19.06
C THR A 81 5.49 17.54 -19.71
N ALA A 82 4.39 17.55 -18.94
CA ALA A 82 3.02 17.52 -19.47
C ALA A 82 2.43 18.92 -19.75
N GLN A 83 3.25 19.97 -19.72
CA GLN A 83 2.92 21.27 -20.29
C GLN A 83 3.57 21.37 -21.68
N ALA A 84 2.83 20.89 -22.69
CA ALA A 84 3.02 21.23 -24.09
C ALA A 84 1.63 21.35 -24.74
#